data_AF-A0A4R0X4L2-F1
#
_entry.id   AF-A0A4R0X4L2-F1
#
_cell.length_a   1.000
_cell.length_b   1.000
_cell.length_c   1.000
_cell.angle_alpha   90.00
_cell.angle_beta   90.00
_cell.angle_gamma   90.00
#
_symmetry.space_group_name_H-M   'P 1'
#
loop_
_entity.id
_entity.type
_entity.pdbx_description
1 polymer ?
#
loop_
_entity_poly.entity_id
_entity_poly.type
_entity_poly.pdbx_seq_one_letter_code
_entity_poly.pdbx_strand_id
1 'polypeptide(L)'
;MAGDFPATPLDGVAQMQYNTGVAQIGSPLALLEVHVNPDVNVVVGCGLGGTSLINATVSLKPDARLWDDPRWPAALRADQANLDVCYERAATMLGATRVPDDYPNLPKLDALELSAKRLGMSDRFYRPPITVTFKDGKNAAGFDQQRCIGCGDCNSGCNHGAKNSTHMNYLPDAAAHARQIFTGAAVHSVVRDDARGVWCVRYQPADLKRELYDAPELFVTADIVILSAGTLGSTAILLRSQEAGLPVSKQLGQHFTGNGDVLAFAFNTDKVINGVGWGTHPEGVIPPVGPCITGIIDHRNTADVKDGFVIEEGSVAAPIALGLMGVLGVAAPVEGVEMPDPAGDPPLADEARIAESVLRGPYHGAMRNTQTFLVMAHDDESGQITVEGGRPA
;
A
#
# COMPACT_ATOMS: atom_id res chain seq x y z
N MET A 1 16.57 7.85 -5.01
CA MET A 1 15.27 7.32 -4.56
C MET A 1 15.47 6.11 -3.67
N ALA A 2 16.13 5.02 -4.10
CA ALA A 2 16.66 4.07 -3.12
C ALA A 2 17.71 4.79 -2.24
N GLY A 3 17.51 4.77 -0.92
CA GLY A 3 18.34 5.48 0.06
C GLY A 3 17.77 6.81 0.57
N ASP A 4 16.65 7.28 0.00
CA ASP A 4 16.03 8.58 0.37
C ASP A 4 14.67 8.42 1.08
N PHE A 5 14.26 7.19 1.40
CA PHE A 5 13.01 6.94 2.14
C PHE A 5 13.21 7.19 3.63
N PRO A 6 12.15 7.60 4.37
CA PRO A 6 12.24 7.85 5.79
C PRO A 6 12.75 6.61 6.53
N ALA A 7 13.75 6.80 7.40
CA ALA A 7 14.36 5.73 8.19
C ALA A 7 14.23 5.96 9.70
N THR A 8 13.90 7.19 10.11
CA THR A 8 13.67 7.55 11.51
C THR A 8 12.23 8.04 11.74
N PRO A 9 11.73 8.05 12.99
CA PRO A 9 10.42 8.62 13.29
C PRO A 9 10.26 10.09 12.89
N LEU A 10 11.33 10.89 13.00
CA LEU A 10 11.31 12.29 12.59
C LEU A 10 11.14 12.43 11.08
N ASP A 11 11.85 11.61 10.29
CA ASP A 11 11.67 11.57 8.84
C ASP A 11 10.25 11.12 8.49
N GLY A 12 9.72 10.13 9.21
CA GLY A 12 8.35 9.64 9.05
C GLY A 12 7.33 10.76 9.18
N VAL A 13 7.42 11.58 10.23
CA VAL A 13 6.55 12.75 10.42
C VAL A 13 6.69 13.77 9.29
N ALA A 14 7.91 14.04 8.82
CA ALA A 14 8.16 14.97 7.72
C ALA A 14 7.62 14.46 6.37
N GLN A 15 7.45 13.14 6.22
CA GLN A 15 6.96 12.46 5.04
C GLN A 15 5.47 12.13 5.09
N MET A 16 4.73 12.70 6.04
CA MET A 16 3.27 12.62 6.10
C MET A 16 2.61 13.90 5.59
N GLN A 17 1.55 13.72 4.81
CA GLN A 17 0.58 14.76 4.50
C GLN A 17 -0.83 14.23 4.71
N TYR A 18 -1.72 15.12 5.17
CA TYR A 18 -3.10 14.78 5.50
C TYR A 18 -4.04 15.66 4.68
N ASN A 19 -4.95 15.02 3.94
CA ASN A 19 -6.09 15.68 3.34
C ASN A 19 -7.29 15.50 4.25
N THR A 20 -7.67 16.57 4.94
CA THR A 20 -8.91 16.64 5.71
C THR A 20 -9.95 17.42 4.93
N GLY A 21 -11.23 17.26 5.28
CA GLY A 21 -12.32 18.07 4.71
C GLY A 21 -12.13 19.58 4.83
N VAL A 22 -11.27 20.05 5.76
CA VAL A 22 -10.99 21.48 5.95
C VAL A 22 -9.73 21.92 5.22
N ALA A 23 -8.63 21.17 5.34
CA ALA A 23 -7.31 21.59 4.85
C ALA A 23 -6.38 20.42 4.52
N GLN A 24 -5.39 20.71 3.66
CA GLN A 24 -4.21 19.87 3.48
C GLN A 24 -3.14 20.29 4.49
N ILE A 25 -2.63 19.34 5.26
CA ILE A 25 -1.61 19.56 6.30
C ILE A 25 -0.35 18.78 5.92
N GLY A 26 0.82 19.41 6.04
CA GLY A 26 2.10 18.82 5.62
C GLY A 26 2.53 19.31 4.24
N SER A 27 3.62 18.71 3.73
CA SER A 27 4.12 19.04 2.39
C SER A 27 3.31 18.32 1.32
N PRO A 28 2.88 18.97 0.23
CA PRO A 28 2.20 18.28 -0.88
C PRO A 28 3.10 17.27 -1.60
N LEU A 29 4.42 17.32 -1.35
CA LEU A 29 5.42 16.39 -1.88
C LEU A 29 5.80 15.27 -0.90
N ALA A 30 5.15 15.20 0.27
CA ALA A 30 5.44 14.17 1.27
C ALA A 30 5.00 12.78 0.77
N LEU A 31 5.80 11.74 1.07
CA LEU A 31 5.60 10.39 0.54
C LEU A 31 4.25 9.75 0.88
N LEU A 32 3.79 9.87 2.12
CA LEU A 32 2.53 9.27 2.58
C LEU A 32 1.44 10.34 2.61
N GLU A 33 0.43 10.15 1.77
CA GLU A 33 -0.75 10.99 1.74
C GLU A 33 -1.94 10.26 2.33
N VAL A 34 -2.50 10.82 3.40
CA VAL A 34 -3.63 10.25 4.14
C VAL A 34 -4.86 11.11 3.89
N HIS A 35 -5.85 10.55 3.19
CA HIS A 35 -7.17 11.13 3.08
C HIS A 35 -7.98 10.75 4.32
N VAL A 36 -8.39 11.76 5.07
CA VAL A 36 -9.17 11.62 6.30
C VAL A 36 -10.60 12.05 6.01
N ASN A 37 -11.49 11.06 5.87
CA ASN A 37 -12.91 11.28 5.55
C ASN A 37 -13.81 10.70 6.66
N PRO A 38 -15.10 11.05 6.70
CA PRO A 38 -16.00 10.59 7.75
C PRO A 38 -16.14 9.07 7.84
N ASP A 39 -16.20 8.40 6.70
CA ASP A 39 -16.51 6.96 6.63
C ASP A 39 -15.29 6.09 6.33
N VAL A 40 -14.37 6.54 5.47
CA VAL A 40 -13.20 5.76 5.04
C VAL A 40 -11.96 6.63 4.89
N ASN A 41 -10.87 6.19 5.51
CA ASN A 41 -9.56 6.82 5.35
C ASN A 41 -8.77 6.07 4.26
N VAL A 42 -8.06 6.80 3.42
CA VAL A 42 -7.28 6.21 2.32
C VAL A 42 -5.82 6.67 2.41
N VAL A 43 -4.89 5.71 2.36
CA VAL A 43 -3.45 6.00 2.34
C VAL A 43 -2.91 5.76 0.94
N VAL A 44 -2.30 6.78 0.34
CA VAL A 44 -1.70 6.72 -1.00
C VAL A 44 -0.23 7.15 -0.96
N GLY A 45 0.58 6.58 -1.86
CA GLY A 45 1.98 6.97 -2.01
C GLY A 45 2.12 8.11 -3.01
N CYS A 46 2.70 9.23 -2.61
CA CYS A 46 3.04 10.36 -3.46
C CYS A 46 4.53 10.33 -3.82
N GLY A 47 4.83 10.21 -5.11
CA GLY A 47 6.21 10.17 -5.61
C GLY A 47 6.30 9.47 -6.96
N LEU A 48 7.47 9.54 -7.59
CA LEU A 48 7.73 8.85 -8.85
C LEU A 48 7.73 7.33 -8.62
N GLY A 49 6.59 6.69 -8.90
CA GLY A 49 6.31 5.28 -8.58
C GLY A 49 4.97 5.06 -7.87
N GLY A 50 4.35 6.13 -7.37
CA GLY A 50 3.04 6.10 -6.69
C GLY A 50 3.04 5.18 -5.46
N THR A 51 1.89 4.57 -5.17
CA THR A 51 1.72 3.67 -4.02
C THR A 51 2.61 2.42 -4.06
N SER A 52 3.22 2.07 -5.20
CA SER A 52 4.21 0.98 -5.24
C SER A 52 5.44 1.26 -4.36
N LEU A 53 5.70 2.53 -4.02
CA LEU A 53 6.76 2.93 -3.09
C LEU A 53 6.47 2.43 -1.67
N ILE A 54 5.20 2.44 -1.23
CA ILE A 54 4.79 2.16 0.16
C ILE A 54 3.91 0.90 0.32
N ASN A 55 3.54 0.20 -0.75
CA ASN A 55 2.71 -1.01 -0.64
C ASN A 55 3.43 -2.21 0.00
N ALA A 56 2.70 -3.28 0.27
CA ALA A 56 3.22 -4.48 0.91
C ALA A 56 3.67 -5.61 -0.04
N THR A 57 3.79 -5.33 -1.34
CA THR A 57 4.41 -6.19 -2.39
C THR A 57 3.67 -7.45 -2.82
N VAL A 58 2.53 -7.81 -2.25
CA VAL A 58 1.75 -9.00 -2.68
C VAL A 58 1.29 -8.87 -4.14
N SER A 59 1.42 -9.97 -4.90
CA SER A 59 1.10 -10.03 -6.33
C SER A 59 0.23 -11.24 -6.66
N LEU A 60 -1.06 -11.16 -6.34
CA LEU A 60 -2.03 -12.21 -6.58
C LEU A 60 -2.86 -11.96 -7.84
N LYS A 61 -3.26 -13.05 -8.51
CA LYS A 61 -4.34 -12.99 -9.50
C LYS A 61 -5.69 -12.91 -8.77
N PRO A 62 -6.69 -12.21 -9.33
CA PRO A 62 -8.05 -12.29 -8.84
C PRO A 62 -8.61 -13.71 -9.02
N ASP A 63 -9.63 -14.06 -8.25
CA ASP A 63 -10.39 -15.28 -8.48
C ASP A 63 -11.03 -15.23 -9.87
N ALA A 64 -10.91 -16.31 -10.64
CA ALA A 64 -11.39 -16.35 -12.03
C ALA A 64 -12.91 -16.11 -12.14
N ARG A 65 -13.69 -16.47 -11.11
CA ARG A 65 -15.15 -16.28 -11.07
C ARG A 65 -15.54 -14.79 -11.09
N LEU A 66 -14.64 -13.89 -10.69
CA LEU A 66 -14.89 -12.44 -10.77
C LEU A 66 -15.00 -11.93 -12.21
N TRP A 67 -14.49 -12.68 -13.19
CA TRP A 67 -14.64 -12.34 -14.61
C TRP A 67 -16.03 -12.67 -15.16
N ASP A 68 -16.85 -13.46 -14.45
CA ASP A 68 -18.22 -13.76 -14.85
C ASP A 68 -19.17 -12.56 -14.63
N ASP A 69 -18.72 -11.55 -13.88
CA ASP A 69 -19.50 -10.34 -13.62
C ASP A 69 -19.79 -9.57 -14.92
N PRO A 70 -21.07 -9.36 -15.29
CA PRO A 70 -21.45 -8.69 -16.53
C PRO A 70 -21.04 -7.21 -16.58
N ARG A 71 -20.62 -6.61 -15.46
CA ARG A 71 -20.05 -5.25 -15.42
C ARG A 71 -18.72 -5.18 -16.16
N TRP A 72 -17.98 -6.28 -16.29
CA TRP A 72 -16.83 -6.33 -17.17
C TRP A 72 -17.27 -6.29 -18.65
N PRO A 73 -16.60 -5.45 -19.49
CA PRO A 73 -16.85 -5.42 -20.92
C PRO A 73 -16.80 -6.82 -21.54
N ALA A 74 -17.79 -7.16 -22.37
CA ALA A 74 -17.89 -8.48 -22.99
C ALA A 74 -16.62 -8.88 -23.77
N ALA A 75 -15.95 -7.91 -24.39
CA ALA A 75 -14.70 -8.14 -25.09
C ALA A 75 -13.56 -8.61 -24.17
N LEU A 76 -13.50 -8.12 -22.92
CA LEU A 76 -12.51 -8.58 -21.95
C LEU A 76 -12.86 -9.97 -21.43
N ARG A 77 -14.12 -10.21 -21.09
CA ARG A 77 -14.59 -11.54 -20.62
C ARG A 77 -14.40 -12.64 -21.66
N ALA A 78 -14.48 -12.31 -22.95
CA ALA A 78 -14.28 -13.25 -24.04
C ALA A 78 -12.80 -13.53 -24.36
N ASP A 79 -11.87 -12.71 -23.89
CA ASP A 79 -10.44 -12.77 -24.25
C ASP A 79 -9.55 -13.19 -23.07
N GLN A 80 -9.92 -14.30 -22.43
CA GLN A 80 -9.20 -14.84 -21.27
C GLN A 80 -7.73 -15.15 -21.59
N ALA A 81 -7.43 -15.60 -22.80
CA ALA A 81 -6.07 -15.91 -23.22
C ALA A 81 -5.16 -14.67 -23.18
N ASN A 82 -5.64 -13.52 -23.65
CA ASN A 82 -4.87 -12.28 -23.59
C ASN A 82 -4.77 -11.73 -22.16
N LEU A 83 -5.80 -11.93 -21.31
CA LEU A 83 -5.70 -11.61 -19.89
C LEU A 83 -4.58 -12.41 -19.21
N ASP A 84 -4.46 -13.70 -19.50
CA ASP A 84 -3.39 -14.54 -18.97
C ASP A 84 -2.00 -14.06 -19.41
N VAL A 85 -1.84 -13.70 -20.69
CA VAL A 85 -0.61 -13.09 -21.21
C VAL A 85 -0.28 -11.76 -20.49
N CYS A 86 -1.28 -10.92 -20.24
CA CYS A 86 -1.10 -9.67 -19.50
C CYS A 86 -0.65 -9.93 -18.06
N TYR A 87 -1.25 -10.91 -17.38
CA TYR A 87 -0.83 -11.28 -16.02
C TYR A 87 0.60 -11.80 -15.98
N GLU A 88 0.98 -12.66 -16.93
CA GLU A 88 2.35 -13.18 -17.00
C GLU A 88 3.37 -12.07 -17.26
N ARG A 89 3.06 -11.11 -18.14
CA ARG A 89 3.90 -9.94 -18.39
C ARG A 89 4.07 -9.09 -17.14
N ALA A 90 2.97 -8.83 -16.41
CA ALA A 90 3.02 -8.06 -15.17
C ALA A 90 3.84 -8.78 -14.09
N ALA A 91 3.58 -10.08 -13.87
CA ALA A 91 4.31 -10.89 -12.90
C ALA A 91 5.81 -10.95 -13.22
N THR A 92 6.17 -11.08 -14.50
CA THR A 92 7.56 -11.08 -14.96
C THR A 92 8.24 -9.74 -14.71
N MET A 93 7.62 -8.63 -15.16
CA MET A 93 8.21 -7.28 -15.04
C MET A 93 8.36 -6.85 -13.56
N LEU A 94 7.40 -7.23 -12.72
CA LEU A 94 7.43 -6.95 -11.29
C LEU A 94 8.28 -7.96 -10.48
N GLY A 95 8.82 -9.00 -11.12
CA GLY A 95 9.63 -10.02 -10.45
C GLY A 95 8.87 -10.77 -9.35
N ALA A 96 7.59 -11.09 -9.57
CA ALA A 96 6.74 -11.73 -8.59
C ALA A 96 7.26 -13.15 -8.27
N THR A 97 7.69 -13.36 -7.02
CA THR A 97 8.22 -14.65 -6.54
C THR A 97 7.85 -14.87 -5.08
N ARG A 98 7.81 -16.12 -4.63
CA ARG A 98 7.62 -16.43 -3.20
C ARG A 98 8.92 -16.18 -2.44
N VAL A 99 8.80 -15.91 -1.13
CA VAL A 99 9.94 -15.95 -0.21
C VAL A 99 10.60 -17.34 -0.30
N PRO A 100 11.92 -17.43 -0.54
CA PRO A 100 12.61 -18.72 -0.65
C PRO A 100 12.50 -19.58 0.62
N ASP A 101 12.51 -20.91 0.47
CA ASP A 101 12.43 -21.82 1.62
C ASP A 101 13.69 -21.80 2.50
N ASP A 102 14.83 -21.35 1.95
CA ASP A 102 16.09 -21.14 2.65
C ASP A 102 16.23 -19.71 3.22
N TYR A 103 15.20 -18.87 3.13
CA TYR A 103 15.18 -17.56 3.77
C TYR A 103 15.24 -17.71 5.32
N PRO A 104 15.89 -16.78 6.04
CA PRO A 104 15.92 -16.83 7.50
C PRO A 104 14.53 -16.97 8.13
N ASN A 105 14.46 -17.67 9.27
CA ASN A 105 13.21 -17.84 10.00
C ASN A 105 12.61 -16.50 10.42
N LEU A 106 11.31 -16.32 10.17
CA LEU A 106 10.58 -15.07 10.44
C LEU A 106 9.50 -15.33 11.50
N PRO A 107 9.66 -14.81 12.74
CA PRO A 107 8.71 -15.12 13.82
C PRO A 107 7.26 -14.66 13.52
N LYS A 108 7.08 -13.56 12.76
CA LYS A 108 5.76 -13.12 12.29
C LYS A 108 5.07 -14.13 11.37
N LEU A 109 5.83 -14.85 10.56
CA LEU A 109 5.32 -15.90 9.68
C LEU A 109 4.93 -17.14 10.49
N ASP A 110 5.77 -17.55 11.44
CA ASP A 110 5.49 -18.68 12.34
C ASP A 110 4.21 -18.43 13.16
N ALA A 111 4.01 -17.19 13.62
CA ALA A 111 2.81 -16.78 14.33
C ALA A 111 1.56 -16.86 13.44
N LEU A 112 1.64 -16.46 12.17
CA LEU A 112 0.52 -16.61 11.22
C LEU A 112 0.23 -18.09 10.93
N GLU A 113 1.25 -18.93 10.77
CA GLU A 113 1.08 -20.38 10.59
C GLU A 113 0.39 -21.01 11.81
N LEU A 114 0.75 -20.57 13.02
CA LEU A 114 0.08 -20.98 14.25
C LEU A 114 -1.39 -20.56 14.25
N SER A 115 -1.70 -19.32 13.86
CA SER A 115 -3.09 -18.84 13.70
C SER A 115 -3.86 -19.71 12.70
N ALA A 116 -3.26 -20.05 11.56
CA ALA A 116 -3.87 -20.95 10.58
C ALA A 116 -4.19 -22.33 11.17
N LYS A 117 -3.27 -22.91 11.96
CA LYS A 117 -3.50 -24.18 12.68
C LYS A 117 -4.65 -24.07 13.66
N ARG A 118 -4.74 -22.99 14.43
CA ARG A 118 -5.81 -22.77 15.42
C ARG A 118 -7.18 -22.54 14.78
N LEU A 119 -7.21 -21.94 13.59
CA LEU A 119 -8.42 -21.77 12.79
C LEU A 119 -8.85 -23.02 12.03
N GLY A 120 -8.05 -24.10 12.05
CA GLY A 120 -8.31 -25.28 11.22
C GLY A 120 -8.12 -25.02 9.72
N MET A 121 -7.28 -24.06 9.36
CA MET A 121 -7.03 -23.58 8.00
C MET A 121 -5.56 -23.80 7.56
N SER A 122 -4.88 -24.80 8.11
CA SER A 122 -3.47 -25.07 7.79
C SER A 122 -3.23 -25.40 6.31
N ASP A 123 -4.19 -26.02 5.65
CA ASP A 123 -4.18 -26.32 4.21
C ASP A 123 -4.35 -25.07 3.31
N ARG A 124 -4.67 -23.92 3.93
CA ARG A 124 -4.88 -22.63 3.27
C ARG A 124 -3.78 -21.62 3.56
N PHE A 125 -2.79 -22.01 4.37
CA PHE A 125 -1.63 -21.19 4.66
C PHE A 125 -0.54 -21.41 3.61
N TYR A 126 -0.03 -20.34 3.02
CA TYR A 126 1.11 -20.41 2.10
C TYR A 126 1.91 -19.10 2.07
N ARG A 127 3.08 -19.12 1.41
CA ARG A 127 3.86 -17.92 1.08
C ARG A 127 3.40 -17.38 -0.27
N PRO A 128 2.75 -16.20 -0.35
CA PRO A 128 2.26 -15.68 -1.62
C PRO A 128 3.42 -15.20 -2.50
N PRO A 129 3.22 -15.11 -3.83
CA PRO A 129 4.11 -14.34 -4.69
C PRO A 129 4.12 -12.86 -4.27
N ILE A 130 5.33 -12.32 -4.10
CA ILE A 130 5.60 -10.93 -3.75
C ILE A 130 6.63 -10.32 -4.70
N THR A 131 6.60 -9.00 -4.84
CA THR A 131 7.47 -8.23 -5.75
C THR A 131 8.76 -7.80 -5.06
N VAL A 132 9.56 -8.78 -4.61
CA VAL A 132 10.82 -8.56 -3.88
C VAL A 132 11.94 -9.42 -4.48
N THR A 133 13.11 -8.81 -4.66
CA THR A 133 14.32 -9.47 -5.18
C THR A 133 15.07 -10.15 -4.05
N PHE A 134 15.35 -11.44 -4.18
CA PHE A 134 16.05 -12.27 -3.17
C PHE A 134 17.47 -12.67 -3.55
N LYS A 135 17.92 -12.30 -4.76
CA LYS A 135 19.27 -12.57 -5.26
C LYS A 135 19.79 -11.32 -5.95
N ASP A 136 21.07 -11.00 -5.72
CA ASP A 136 21.72 -9.89 -6.42
C ASP A 136 21.80 -10.22 -7.92
N GLY A 137 21.53 -9.23 -8.78
CA GLY A 137 21.60 -9.42 -10.22
C GLY A 137 20.79 -8.40 -11.00
N LYS A 138 20.44 -8.75 -12.24
CA LYS A 138 19.61 -7.92 -13.11
C LYS A 138 18.14 -8.22 -12.86
N ASN A 139 17.32 -7.18 -12.76
CA ASN A 139 15.87 -7.30 -12.74
C ASN A 139 15.31 -7.50 -14.16
N ALA A 140 13.99 -7.69 -14.27
CA ALA A 140 13.32 -7.94 -15.56
C ALA A 140 13.47 -6.80 -16.58
N ALA A 141 13.74 -5.58 -16.11
CA ALA A 141 14.00 -4.41 -16.95
C ALA A 141 15.50 -4.23 -17.29
N GLY A 142 16.37 -5.16 -16.86
CA GLY A 142 17.81 -5.14 -17.17
C GLY A 142 18.64 -4.20 -16.28
N PHE A 143 18.10 -3.72 -15.17
CA PHE A 143 18.82 -2.89 -14.20
C PHE A 143 19.41 -3.73 -13.06
N ASP A 144 20.58 -3.35 -12.55
CA ASP A 144 21.17 -4.01 -11.38
C ASP A 144 20.32 -3.76 -10.14
N GLN A 145 20.08 -4.83 -9.38
CA GLN A 145 19.24 -4.81 -8.20
C GLN A 145 19.83 -5.70 -7.11
N GLN A 146 19.80 -5.20 -5.88
CA GLN A 146 20.28 -5.89 -4.70
C GLN A 146 19.18 -6.76 -4.10
N ARG A 147 19.58 -7.85 -3.44
CA ARG A 147 18.70 -8.74 -2.70
C ARG A 147 18.15 -8.06 -1.44
N CYS A 148 16.99 -8.53 -1.00
CA CYS A 148 16.38 -8.14 0.26
C CYS A 148 17.24 -8.60 1.44
N ILE A 149 17.58 -7.64 2.31
CA ILE A 149 18.30 -7.91 3.57
C ILE A 149 17.37 -8.23 4.74
N GLY A 150 16.05 -8.22 4.53
CA GLY A 150 15.06 -8.55 5.54
C GLY A 150 14.80 -7.46 6.58
N CYS A 151 14.95 -6.18 6.19
CA CYS A 151 14.82 -5.07 7.13
C CYS A 151 13.39 -4.76 7.59
N GLY A 152 12.33 -5.18 6.89
CA GLY A 152 10.95 -4.92 7.32
C GLY A 152 10.37 -3.52 7.07
N ASP A 153 11.10 -2.60 6.43
CA ASP A 153 10.65 -1.21 6.21
C ASP A 153 9.84 -0.99 4.91
N CYS A 154 9.28 -2.05 4.32
CA CYS A 154 8.72 -1.96 2.97
C CYS A 154 7.57 -0.95 2.83
N ASN A 155 6.82 -0.67 3.90
CA ASN A 155 5.67 0.24 3.89
C ASN A 155 6.01 1.73 4.16
N SER A 156 7.28 2.06 4.41
CA SER A 156 7.80 3.43 4.36
C SER A 156 8.74 3.67 3.17
N GLY A 157 8.97 2.64 2.35
CA GLY A 157 9.86 2.68 1.19
C GLY A 157 11.17 1.92 1.41
N CYS A 158 11.63 1.21 0.37
CA CYS A 158 12.79 0.33 0.46
C CYS A 158 14.09 1.10 0.17
N ASN A 159 14.89 1.36 1.21
CA ASN A 159 16.20 2.00 1.08
C ASN A 159 17.31 1.10 0.51
N HIS A 160 17.04 -0.18 0.30
CA HIS A 160 18.02 -1.17 -0.18
C HIS A 160 17.80 -1.60 -1.64
N GLY A 161 16.81 -1.02 -2.33
CA GLY A 161 16.54 -1.31 -3.75
C GLY A 161 15.95 -2.69 -4.06
N ALA A 162 15.73 -3.55 -3.06
CA ALA A 162 15.23 -4.91 -3.26
C ALA A 162 13.75 -5.01 -3.60
N LYS A 163 12.95 -3.99 -3.26
CA LYS A 163 11.52 -3.93 -3.58
C LYS A 163 11.32 -3.56 -5.04
N ASN A 164 10.55 -4.36 -5.78
CA ASN A 164 10.22 -4.13 -7.19
C ASN A 164 9.07 -3.12 -7.36
N SER A 165 9.22 -1.95 -6.73
CA SER A 165 8.38 -0.79 -6.99
C SER A 165 8.51 -0.34 -8.45
N THR A 166 7.51 0.35 -9.00
CA THR A 166 7.48 0.69 -10.43
C THR A 166 8.61 1.65 -10.87
N HIS A 167 9.21 2.37 -9.92
CA HIS A 167 10.40 3.18 -10.14
C HIS A 167 11.69 2.38 -10.35
N MET A 168 11.66 1.06 -10.08
CA MET A 168 12.78 0.15 -10.30
C MET A 168 12.67 -0.62 -11.63
N ASN A 169 11.49 -0.63 -12.27
CA ASN A 169 11.23 -1.41 -13.49
C ASN A 169 10.57 -0.57 -14.60
N TYR A 170 9.25 -0.38 -14.60
CA TYR A 170 8.50 0.24 -15.70
C TYR A 170 8.94 1.67 -16.01
N LEU A 171 9.18 2.48 -14.99
CA LEU A 171 9.54 3.90 -15.17
C LEU A 171 10.97 4.08 -15.73
N PRO A 172 12.02 3.42 -15.19
CA PRO A 172 13.34 3.51 -15.78
C PRO A 172 13.42 2.83 -17.16
N ASP A 173 12.65 1.76 -17.42
CA ASP A 173 12.53 1.16 -18.75
C ASP A 173 11.92 2.14 -19.76
N ALA A 174 10.84 2.85 -19.39
CA ALA A 174 10.25 3.89 -20.22
C ALA A 174 11.24 5.04 -20.50
N ALA A 175 12.00 5.47 -19.48
CA ALA A 175 13.02 6.50 -19.64
C ALA A 175 14.17 6.05 -20.57
N ALA A 176 14.59 4.79 -20.46
CA ALA A 176 15.58 4.19 -21.36
C ALA A 176 15.10 4.17 -22.82
N HIS A 177 13.78 4.12 -23.04
CA HIS A 177 13.12 4.25 -24.34
C HIS A 177 12.68 5.70 -24.67
N ALA A 178 13.43 6.68 -24.16
CA ALA A 178 13.28 8.12 -24.45
C ALA A 178 11.93 8.75 -24.07
N ARG A 179 11.22 8.19 -23.08
CA ARG A 179 10.05 8.86 -22.49
C ARG A 179 10.49 9.89 -21.45
N GLN A 180 9.89 11.07 -21.52
CA GLN A 180 10.13 12.14 -20.56
C GLN A 180 9.17 12.01 -19.39
N ILE A 181 9.70 12.18 -18.17
CA ILE A 181 8.92 12.14 -16.94
C ILE A 181 9.09 13.48 -16.23
N PHE A 182 7.97 14.13 -15.93
CA PHE A 182 7.93 15.41 -15.23
C PHE A 182 7.32 15.19 -13.85
N THR A 183 8.06 15.53 -12.80
CA THR A 183 7.60 15.46 -11.41
C THR A 183 7.13 16.82 -10.91
N GLY A 184 6.32 16.85 -9.85
CA GLY A 184 5.83 18.10 -9.26
C GLY A 184 4.75 18.80 -10.09
N ALA A 185 4.19 18.15 -11.11
CA ALA A 185 3.06 18.65 -11.89
C ALA A 185 1.75 18.00 -11.42
N ALA A 186 0.95 18.73 -10.65
CA ALA A 186 -0.36 18.28 -10.20
C ALA A 186 -1.42 18.63 -11.27
N VAL A 187 -1.98 17.61 -11.92
CA VAL A 187 -3.04 17.78 -12.93
C VAL A 187 -4.35 18.14 -12.24
N HIS A 188 -4.96 19.24 -12.65
CA HIS A 188 -6.24 19.69 -12.14
C HIS A 188 -7.41 19.17 -12.97
N SER A 189 -7.39 19.35 -14.29
CA SER A 189 -8.47 18.93 -15.19
C SER A 189 -7.96 18.60 -16.59
N VAL A 190 -8.77 17.86 -17.34
CA VAL A 190 -8.54 17.50 -18.74
C VAL A 190 -9.78 17.88 -19.54
N VAL A 191 -9.63 18.77 -20.51
CA VAL A 191 -10.72 19.23 -21.37
C VAL A 191 -10.34 19.07 -22.84
N ARG A 192 -11.34 19.02 -23.73
CA ARG A 192 -11.10 18.95 -25.16
C ARG A 192 -11.16 20.33 -25.79
N ASP A 193 -10.17 20.67 -26.60
CA ASP A 193 -10.22 21.82 -27.50
C ASP A 193 -10.75 21.34 -28.86
N ASP A 194 -12.07 21.45 -29.06
CA ASP A 194 -12.73 20.96 -30.27
C ASP A 194 -12.31 21.74 -31.54
N ALA A 195 -11.88 23.00 -31.40
CA ALA A 195 -11.42 23.79 -32.54
C ALA A 195 -10.08 23.28 -33.07
N ARG A 196 -9.20 22.82 -32.16
CA ARG A 196 -7.89 22.27 -32.51
C ARG A 196 -7.87 20.75 -32.63
N GLY A 197 -8.90 20.06 -32.14
CA GLY A 197 -8.99 18.60 -32.15
C GLY A 197 -8.04 17.90 -31.18
N VAL A 198 -7.56 18.61 -30.15
CA VAL A 198 -6.57 18.09 -29.17
C VAL A 198 -7.13 18.13 -27.74
N TRP A 199 -6.51 17.38 -26.84
CA TRP A 199 -6.75 17.48 -25.41
C TRP A 199 -5.89 18.58 -24.79
N CYS A 200 -6.46 19.31 -23.83
CA CYS A 200 -5.76 20.26 -22.98
C CYS A 200 -5.71 19.71 -21.56
N VAL A 201 -4.51 19.42 -21.07
CA VAL A 201 -4.25 18.94 -19.71
C VAL A 201 -3.81 20.13 -18.88
N ARG A 202 -4.67 20.55 -17.94
CA ARG A 202 -4.41 21.68 -17.06
C ARG A 202 -3.75 21.21 -15.77
N TYR A 203 -2.69 21.89 -15.36
CA TYR A 203 -1.88 21.49 -14.21
C TYR A 203 -1.28 22.69 -13.48
N GLN A 204 -0.78 22.43 -12.30
CA GLN A 204 -0.03 23.39 -11.49
C GLN A 204 1.23 22.75 -10.87
N PRO A 205 2.32 23.50 -10.68
CA PRO A 205 3.43 23.06 -9.84
C PRO A 205 2.97 22.85 -8.40
N ALA A 206 3.19 21.66 -7.85
CA ALA A 206 2.64 21.23 -6.57
C ALA A 206 3.22 21.99 -5.36
N ASP A 207 4.43 22.53 -5.46
CA ASP A 207 5.17 23.18 -4.38
C ASP A 207 4.96 24.70 -4.29
N LEU A 208 4.38 25.32 -5.32
CA LEU A 208 4.28 26.77 -5.43
C LEU A 208 2.99 27.39 -4.85
N LYS A 209 2.07 26.57 -4.32
CA LYS A 209 0.76 26.97 -3.77
C LYS A 209 0.05 28.06 -4.58
N ARG A 210 0.05 27.91 -5.91
CA ARG A 210 -0.36 28.96 -6.85
C ARG A 210 -1.87 29.23 -6.80
N GLU A 211 -2.64 28.26 -6.36
CA GLU A 211 -4.07 28.36 -6.08
C GLU A 211 -4.42 29.45 -5.05
N LEU A 212 -3.52 29.73 -4.09
CA LEU A 212 -3.72 30.81 -3.10
C LEU A 212 -3.74 32.22 -3.73
N TYR A 213 -3.26 32.35 -4.97
CA TYR A 213 -3.09 33.62 -5.66
C TYR A 213 -3.95 33.72 -6.93
N ASP A 214 -4.90 32.80 -7.14
CA ASP A 214 -5.75 32.73 -8.35
C ASP A 214 -4.93 32.80 -9.65
N ALA A 215 -3.74 32.18 -9.64
CA ALA A 215 -2.83 32.27 -10.76
C ALA A 215 -3.34 31.41 -11.93
N PRO A 216 -3.17 31.83 -13.20
CA PRO A 216 -3.65 31.05 -14.33
C PRO A 216 -3.06 29.63 -14.35
N GLU A 217 -3.93 28.64 -14.58
CA GLU A 217 -3.52 27.25 -14.76
C GLU A 217 -2.55 27.12 -15.94
N LEU A 218 -1.49 26.34 -15.76
CA LEU A 218 -0.64 25.95 -16.89
C LEU A 218 -1.33 24.82 -17.65
N PHE A 219 -1.01 24.68 -18.93
CA PHE A 219 -1.52 23.57 -19.72
C PHE A 219 -0.48 23.02 -20.68
N VAL A 220 -0.66 21.76 -21.04
CA VAL A 220 -0.03 21.13 -22.20
C VAL A 220 -1.12 20.56 -23.09
N THR A 221 -0.84 20.42 -24.39
CA THR A 221 -1.75 19.79 -25.35
C THR A 221 -1.25 18.40 -25.75
N ALA A 222 -2.17 17.47 -25.98
CA ALA A 222 -1.84 16.12 -26.43
C ALA A 222 -2.94 15.55 -27.34
N ASP A 223 -2.55 14.69 -28.29
CA ASP A 223 -3.50 13.94 -29.13
C ASP A 223 -4.21 12.83 -28.34
N ILE A 224 -3.50 12.23 -27.38
CA ILE A 224 -3.98 11.14 -26.54
C ILE A 224 -3.62 11.46 -25.08
N VAL A 225 -4.60 11.31 -24.19
CA VAL A 225 -4.40 11.41 -22.73
C VAL A 225 -4.75 10.07 -22.11
N ILE A 226 -3.81 9.53 -21.32
CA ILE A 226 -4.04 8.34 -20.48
C ILE A 226 -4.05 8.82 -19.04
N LEU A 227 -5.19 8.71 -18.38
CA LEU A 227 -5.32 9.09 -16.97
C LEU A 227 -4.96 7.89 -16.08
N SER A 228 -3.97 8.07 -15.21
CA SER A 228 -3.45 6.99 -14.34
C SER A 228 -3.07 7.52 -12.95
N ALA A 229 -3.87 8.43 -12.40
CA ALA A 229 -3.63 9.10 -11.12
C ALA A 229 -4.21 8.34 -9.91
N GLY A 230 -4.34 7.01 -10.03
CA GLY A 230 -5.01 6.17 -9.02
C GLY A 230 -6.53 6.40 -8.94
N THR A 231 -7.19 5.65 -8.04
CA THR A 231 -8.65 5.68 -7.87
C THR A 231 -9.16 7.07 -7.50
N LEU A 232 -8.59 7.70 -6.47
CA LEU A 232 -8.99 9.03 -6.01
C LEU A 232 -8.61 10.12 -7.04
N GLY A 233 -7.34 10.17 -7.46
CA GLY A 233 -6.83 11.22 -8.31
C GLY A 233 -7.48 11.24 -9.70
N SER A 234 -7.65 10.07 -10.33
CA SER A 234 -8.29 9.99 -11.67
C SER A 234 -9.75 10.41 -11.60
N THR A 235 -10.47 9.96 -10.57
CA THR A 235 -11.89 10.32 -10.36
C THR A 235 -12.05 11.81 -10.11
N ALA A 236 -11.21 12.40 -9.23
CA ALA A 236 -11.25 13.82 -8.94
C ALA A 236 -10.92 14.69 -10.17
N ILE A 237 -9.91 14.30 -10.96
CA ILE A 237 -9.59 14.98 -12.22
C ILE A 237 -10.79 14.97 -13.16
N LEU A 238 -11.47 13.83 -13.32
CA LEU A 238 -12.64 13.72 -14.20
C LEU A 238 -13.85 14.50 -13.67
N LEU A 239 -14.10 14.52 -12.36
CA LEU A 239 -15.18 15.30 -11.75
C LEU A 239 -14.97 16.80 -11.96
N ARG A 240 -13.75 17.30 -11.74
CA ARG A 240 -13.42 18.71 -12.05
C ARG A 240 -13.46 19.00 -13.55
N SER A 241 -13.11 18.02 -14.38
CA SER A 241 -13.23 18.14 -15.83
C SER A 241 -14.70 18.23 -16.27
N GLN A 242 -15.61 17.52 -15.60
CA GLN A 242 -17.05 17.60 -15.81
C GLN A 242 -17.58 19.00 -15.49
N GLU A 243 -17.17 19.58 -14.36
CA GLU A 243 -17.49 20.97 -14.01
C GLU A 243 -16.99 21.97 -15.06
N ALA A 244 -15.84 21.67 -15.68
CA ALA A 244 -15.27 22.43 -16.79
C ALA A 244 -15.91 22.13 -18.16
N GLY A 245 -16.95 21.30 -18.22
CA GLY A 245 -17.75 21.04 -19.42
C GLY A 245 -17.43 19.74 -20.18
N LEU A 246 -16.56 18.88 -19.65
CA LEU A 246 -16.31 17.55 -20.24
C LEU A 246 -17.54 16.65 -20.04
N PRO A 247 -18.16 16.12 -21.11
CA PRO A 247 -19.24 15.15 -20.94
C PRO A 247 -18.70 13.84 -20.38
N VAL A 248 -19.17 13.47 -19.19
CA VAL A 248 -18.83 12.21 -18.51
C VAL A 248 -20.11 11.46 -18.12
N SER A 249 -19.97 10.15 -17.91
CA SER A 249 -21.08 9.31 -17.43
C SER A 249 -21.52 9.72 -16.03
N LYS A 250 -22.82 9.54 -15.73
CA LYS A 250 -23.37 9.68 -14.37
C LYS A 250 -22.84 8.63 -13.39
N GLN A 251 -22.18 7.57 -13.90
CA GLN A 251 -21.50 6.57 -13.07
C GLN A 251 -20.17 7.06 -12.50
N LEU A 252 -19.65 8.22 -12.93
CA LEU A 252 -18.40 8.76 -12.41
C LEU A 252 -18.52 9.02 -10.89
N GLY A 253 -17.53 8.53 -10.14
CA GLY A 253 -17.49 8.64 -8.67
C GLY A 253 -18.34 7.61 -7.93
N GLN A 254 -19.10 6.76 -8.62
CA GLN A 254 -19.88 5.69 -7.99
C GLN A 254 -19.07 4.39 -7.88
N HIS A 255 -19.53 3.48 -7.02
CA HIS A 255 -18.96 2.13 -6.84
C HIS A 255 -17.51 2.12 -6.38
N PHE A 256 -17.13 3.07 -5.52
CA PHE A 256 -15.87 3.01 -4.82
C PHE A 256 -15.87 1.83 -3.84
N THR A 257 -14.73 1.13 -3.78
CA THR A 257 -14.48 0.01 -2.89
C THR A 257 -13.17 0.26 -2.14
N GLY A 258 -13.17 -0.05 -0.85
CA GLY A 258 -11.99 -0.11 -0.01
C GLY A 258 -11.33 -1.49 -0.02
N ASN A 259 -11.73 -2.38 -0.94
CA ASN A 259 -11.25 -3.76 -1.04
C ASN A 259 -11.55 -4.62 0.21
N GLY A 260 -12.55 -4.20 1.00
CA GLY A 260 -12.86 -4.82 2.30
C GLY A 260 -11.67 -4.85 3.26
N ASP A 261 -10.73 -3.89 3.14
CA ASP A 261 -9.48 -3.90 3.88
C ASP A 261 -9.70 -3.66 5.37
N VAL A 262 -9.13 -4.53 6.22
CA VAL A 262 -9.11 -4.36 7.68
C VAL A 262 -7.68 -4.51 8.19
N LEU A 263 -7.22 -3.50 8.92
CA LEU A 263 -5.97 -3.55 9.68
C LEU A 263 -6.30 -3.91 11.13
N ALA A 264 -5.74 -5.03 11.61
CA ALA A 264 -5.95 -5.50 12.98
C ALA A 264 -4.63 -5.84 13.66
N PHE A 265 -4.65 -5.84 14.99
CA PHE A 265 -3.48 -6.14 15.81
C PHE A 265 -3.81 -7.13 16.92
N ALA A 266 -3.00 -8.18 17.08
CA ALA A 266 -2.94 -8.92 18.34
C ALA A 266 -1.81 -8.30 19.17
N PHE A 267 -2.19 -7.47 20.14
CA PHE A 267 -1.25 -6.72 20.98
C PHE A 267 -0.72 -7.59 22.13
N ASN A 268 0.60 -7.48 22.38
CA ASN A 268 1.27 -8.09 23.55
C ASN A 268 1.12 -9.62 23.72
N THR A 269 1.14 -10.38 22.63
CA THR A 269 0.97 -11.85 22.65
C THR A 269 2.09 -12.59 23.42
N ASP A 270 1.89 -13.87 23.68
CA ASP A 270 2.92 -14.77 24.24
C ASP A 270 4.03 -15.10 23.22
N LYS A 271 3.80 -14.81 21.93
CA LYS A 271 4.76 -15.04 20.85
C LYS A 271 5.59 -13.80 20.58
N VAL A 272 6.88 -14.03 20.39
CA VAL A 272 7.75 -13.01 19.79
C VAL A 272 7.39 -12.94 18.30
N ILE A 273 6.97 -11.76 17.84
CA ILE A 273 6.58 -11.53 16.45
C ILE A 273 7.74 -10.92 15.66
N ASN A 274 8.51 -10.01 16.29
CA ASN A 274 9.59 -9.28 15.63
C ASN A 274 9.11 -8.56 14.36
N GLY A 275 7.99 -7.83 14.46
CA GLY A 275 7.33 -7.18 13.31
C GLY A 275 7.80 -5.76 13.00
N VAL A 276 8.74 -5.18 13.75
CA VAL A 276 9.17 -3.78 13.57
C VAL A 276 10.42 -3.72 12.71
N GLY A 277 10.36 -2.96 11.61
CA GLY A 277 11.45 -2.80 10.65
C GLY A 277 12.70 -2.11 11.23
N TRP A 278 13.86 -2.29 10.62
CA TRP A 278 15.15 -1.91 11.19
C TRP A 278 15.40 -0.39 11.20
N GLY A 279 14.82 0.38 10.29
CA GLY A 279 15.11 1.80 10.15
C GLY A 279 16.60 2.05 9.92
N THR A 280 17.25 2.72 10.87
CA THR A 280 18.70 3.03 10.81
C THR A 280 19.59 1.98 11.49
N HIS A 281 19.02 0.93 12.07
CA HIS A 281 19.80 -0.12 12.72
C HIS A 281 20.58 -0.94 11.67
N PRO A 282 21.89 -1.19 11.88
CA PRO A 282 22.66 -2.00 10.96
C PRO A 282 22.25 -3.47 11.03
N GLU A 283 22.52 -4.20 9.95
CA GLU A 283 22.31 -5.65 9.86
C GLU A 283 22.95 -6.37 11.05
N GLY A 284 22.22 -7.32 11.63
CA GLY A 284 22.66 -8.12 12.78
C GLY A 284 22.36 -7.52 14.16
N VAL A 285 21.90 -6.27 14.26
CA VAL A 285 21.44 -5.69 15.54
C VAL A 285 20.04 -6.17 15.90
N ILE A 286 19.15 -6.22 14.91
CA ILE A 286 17.78 -6.72 15.04
C ILE A 286 17.68 -7.99 14.18
N PRO A 287 17.00 -9.06 14.64
CA PRO A 287 16.77 -10.23 13.81
C PRO A 287 16.02 -9.87 12.52
N PRO A 288 16.18 -10.65 11.43
CA PRO A 288 15.43 -10.42 10.20
C PRO A 288 13.92 -10.34 10.44
N VAL A 289 13.33 -9.26 9.95
CA VAL A 289 11.87 -9.07 9.91
C VAL A 289 11.33 -9.67 8.61
N GLY A 290 12.10 -9.59 7.53
CA GLY A 290 11.71 -10.02 6.18
C GLY A 290 10.93 -8.93 5.42
N PRO A 291 10.44 -9.25 4.20
CA PRO A 291 9.45 -8.41 3.52
C PRO A 291 8.22 -8.15 4.38
N CYS A 292 7.48 -7.07 4.09
CA CYS A 292 6.29 -6.70 4.88
C CYS A 292 5.30 -7.85 5.01
N ILE A 293 4.97 -8.51 3.90
CA ILE A 293 4.10 -9.69 3.89
C ILE A 293 4.89 -10.87 3.37
N THR A 294 4.82 -11.99 4.08
CA THR A 294 5.51 -13.23 3.73
C THR A 294 4.60 -14.45 3.78
N GLY A 295 3.46 -14.36 4.46
CA GLY A 295 2.47 -15.44 4.56
C GLY A 295 1.04 -14.93 4.40
N ILE A 296 0.18 -15.83 3.94
CA ILE A 296 -1.25 -15.63 3.76
C ILE A 296 -2.02 -16.84 4.25
N ILE A 297 -3.18 -16.61 4.88
CA ILE A 297 -4.23 -17.60 5.11
C ILE A 297 -5.36 -17.27 4.13
N ASP A 298 -5.61 -18.15 3.17
CA ASP A 298 -6.48 -17.86 2.02
C ASP A 298 -7.84 -18.55 2.13
N HIS A 299 -8.88 -17.79 2.46
CA HIS A 299 -10.26 -18.27 2.53
C HIS A 299 -11.04 -18.03 1.23
N ARG A 300 -10.42 -17.67 0.09
CA ARG A 300 -11.18 -17.29 -1.12
C ARG A 300 -11.92 -18.45 -1.81
N ASN A 301 -11.54 -19.70 -1.51
CA ASN A 301 -12.20 -20.89 -2.05
C ASN A 301 -13.52 -21.22 -1.32
N THR A 302 -14.46 -20.29 -1.36
CA THR A 302 -15.85 -20.38 -0.89
C THR A 302 -16.81 -20.67 -2.03
N ALA A 303 -18.08 -20.98 -1.72
CA ALA A 303 -19.11 -21.16 -2.76
C ALA A 303 -19.45 -19.84 -3.47
N ASP A 304 -19.73 -18.79 -2.70
CA ASP A 304 -19.82 -17.41 -3.20
C ASP A 304 -18.47 -16.72 -3.05
N VAL A 305 -17.96 -16.12 -4.14
CA VAL A 305 -16.69 -15.40 -4.12
C VAL A 305 -16.71 -14.25 -3.11
N LYS A 306 -17.87 -13.65 -2.86
CA LYS A 306 -18.03 -12.53 -1.92
C LYS A 306 -17.88 -12.91 -0.45
N ASP A 307 -17.98 -14.20 -0.12
CA ASP A 307 -17.71 -14.72 1.22
C ASP A 307 -16.21 -14.94 1.47
N GLY A 308 -15.38 -14.80 0.42
CA GLY A 308 -13.95 -15.01 0.48
C GLY A 308 -13.22 -13.86 1.17
N PHE A 309 -12.14 -14.20 1.89
CA PHE A 309 -11.20 -13.23 2.44
C PHE A 309 -9.80 -13.85 2.50
N VAL A 310 -8.80 -13.01 2.72
CA VAL A 310 -7.44 -13.44 3.05
C VAL A 310 -6.96 -12.74 4.31
N ILE A 311 -6.13 -13.43 5.10
CA ILE A 311 -5.45 -12.85 6.26
C ILE A 311 -3.95 -12.94 6.01
N GLU A 312 -3.30 -11.80 5.94
CA GLU A 312 -1.87 -11.66 5.77
C GLU A 312 -1.23 -11.14 7.06
N GLU A 313 0.02 -11.51 7.29
CA GLU A 313 0.83 -10.94 8.37
C GLU A 313 1.66 -9.77 7.82
N GLY A 314 1.82 -8.71 8.61
CA GLY A 314 2.52 -7.49 8.20
C GLY A 314 3.71 -7.14 9.09
N SER A 315 4.67 -6.39 8.54
CA SER A 315 5.63 -5.61 9.33
C SER A 315 5.21 -4.15 9.46
N VAL A 316 5.75 -3.46 10.46
CA VAL A 316 5.57 -2.03 10.70
C VAL A 316 6.92 -1.37 10.48
N ALA A 317 7.04 -0.47 9.51
CA ALA A 317 8.32 0.20 9.28
C ALA A 317 8.72 1.06 10.50
N ALA A 318 10.03 1.15 10.74
CA ALA A 318 10.60 1.88 11.87
C ALA A 318 10.09 3.33 12.01
N PRO A 319 9.91 4.12 10.92
CA PRO A 319 9.46 5.50 11.04
C PRO A 319 8.08 5.67 11.67
N ILE A 320 7.21 4.67 11.60
CA ILE A 320 5.84 4.75 12.15
C ILE A 320 5.66 3.95 13.43
N ALA A 321 6.63 3.11 13.80
CA ALA A 321 6.53 2.17 14.91
C ALA A 321 6.31 2.85 16.28
N LEU A 322 6.95 4.00 16.53
CA LEU A 322 6.76 4.75 17.77
C LEU A 322 5.35 5.35 17.88
N GLY A 323 4.81 5.86 16.76
CA GLY A 323 3.45 6.37 16.70
C GLY A 323 2.43 5.26 16.95
N LEU A 324 2.62 4.10 16.29
CA LEU A 324 1.76 2.93 16.49
C LEU A 324 1.81 2.42 17.94
N MET A 325 2.99 2.38 18.57
CA MET A 325 3.11 2.02 19.99
C MET A 325 2.29 2.95 20.89
N GLY A 326 2.30 4.26 20.61
CA GLY A 326 1.47 5.23 21.33
C GLY A 326 -0.03 4.98 21.13
N VAL A 327 -0.45 4.71 19.90
CA VAL A 327 -1.86 4.40 19.57
C VAL A 327 -2.30 3.11 20.27
N LEU A 328 -1.55 2.02 20.16
CA LEU A 328 -1.91 0.75 20.77
C LEU A 328 -1.89 0.81 22.29
N GLY A 329 -0.96 1.57 22.89
CA GLY A 329 -0.92 1.78 24.34
C GLY A 329 -2.14 2.50 24.90
N VAL A 330 -2.86 3.27 24.07
CA VAL A 330 -4.10 3.97 24.45
C VAL A 330 -5.34 3.20 24.03
N ALA A 331 -5.36 2.65 22.81
CA ALA A 331 -6.53 1.98 22.23
C ALA A 331 -6.75 0.59 22.82
N ALA A 332 -5.69 -0.20 23.06
CA ALA A 332 -5.84 -1.57 23.53
C ALA A 332 -6.58 -1.66 24.89
N PRO A 333 -6.32 -0.81 25.90
CA PRO A 333 -7.07 -0.85 27.17
C PRO A 333 -8.52 -0.35 27.08
N VAL A 334 -8.87 0.43 26.06
CA VAL A 334 -10.19 1.10 25.96
C VAL A 334 -11.14 0.38 25.01
N GLU A 335 -10.63 -0.06 23.87
CA GLU A 335 -11.41 -0.65 22.77
C GLU A 335 -10.97 -2.09 22.45
N GLY A 336 -9.89 -2.57 23.07
CA GLY A 336 -9.40 -3.93 22.87
C GLY A 336 -10.38 -4.98 23.40
N VAL A 337 -10.45 -6.10 22.70
CA VAL A 337 -11.13 -7.30 23.18
C VAL A 337 -10.12 -8.12 23.97
N GLU A 338 -10.31 -8.23 25.28
CA GLU A 338 -9.47 -9.10 26.12
C GLU A 338 -9.66 -10.57 25.70
N MET A 339 -8.54 -11.22 25.39
CA MET A 339 -8.51 -12.64 25.10
C MET A 339 -8.11 -13.42 26.35
N PRO A 340 -8.73 -14.57 26.65
CA PRO A 340 -8.35 -15.37 27.80
C PRO A 340 -6.89 -15.81 27.68
N ASP A 341 -6.12 -15.67 28.77
CA ASP A 341 -4.75 -16.18 28.82
C ASP A 341 -4.72 -17.68 28.49
N PRO A 342 -3.80 -18.13 27.62
CA PRO A 342 -3.47 -19.54 27.53
C PRO A 342 -3.06 -20.02 28.91
N ALA A 343 -3.61 -21.14 29.38
CA ALA A 343 -3.33 -21.64 30.72
C ALA A 343 -1.81 -21.77 30.98
N GLY A 344 -1.25 -20.95 31.88
CA GLY A 344 0.11 -21.10 32.37
C GLY A 344 0.98 -19.83 32.49
N ASP A 345 0.56 -18.68 31.97
CA ASP A 345 1.37 -17.45 32.08
C ASP A 345 1.14 -16.70 33.41
N PRO A 346 2.20 -16.19 34.06
CA PRO A 346 2.05 -15.39 35.28
C PRO A 346 1.52 -13.98 34.95
N PRO A 347 0.52 -13.45 35.70
CA PRO A 347 -0.13 -12.16 35.41
C PRO A 347 0.81 -10.95 35.28
N LEU A 348 1.98 -11.01 35.95
CA LEU A 348 2.98 -9.93 35.94
C LEU A 348 3.83 -9.87 34.66
N ALA A 349 3.73 -10.87 33.78
CA ALA A 349 4.53 -10.91 32.55
C ALA A 349 4.07 -9.87 31.52
N ASP A 350 2.79 -9.53 31.50
CA ASP A 350 2.18 -8.70 30.46
C ASP A 350 2.40 -7.21 30.72
N GLU A 351 2.12 -6.76 31.95
CA GLU A 351 2.40 -5.39 32.39
C GLU A 351 3.90 -5.07 32.28
N ALA A 352 4.77 -6.05 32.61
CA ALA A 352 6.22 -5.89 32.47
C ALA A 352 6.64 -5.67 31.01
N ARG A 353 6.01 -6.38 30.05
CA ARG A 353 6.28 -6.18 28.62
C ARG A 353 5.79 -4.82 28.10
N ILE A 354 4.66 -4.33 28.61
CA ILE A 354 4.19 -2.98 28.29
C ILE A 354 5.19 -1.94 28.80
N ALA A 355 5.59 -2.03 30.08
CA ALA A 355 6.59 -1.13 30.67
C ALA A 355 7.93 -1.20 29.93
N GLU A 356 8.36 -2.40 29.50
CA GLU A 356 9.57 -2.57 28.71
C GLU A 356 9.51 -1.82 27.37
N SER A 357 8.35 -1.84 26.67
CA SER A 357 8.17 -1.11 25.41
C SER A 357 8.27 0.40 25.62
N VAL A 358 7.66 0.92 26.70
CA VAL A 358 7.73 2.34 27.05
C VAL A 358 9.17 2.77 27.35
N LEU A 359 9.93 1.93 28.07
CA LEU A 359 11.30 2.24 28.49
C LEU A 359 12.34 2.09 27.36
N ARG A 360 12.19 1.06 26.51
CA ARG A 360 13.22 0.67 25.54
C ARG A 360 12.81 0.90 24.09
N GLY A 361 11.56 1.27 23.84
CA GLY A 361 11.02 1.54 22.51
C GLY A 361 10.41 0.30 21.81
N PRO A 362 10.00 0.46 20.53
CA PRO A 362 9.10 -0.46 19.85
C PRO A 362 9.72 -1.84 19.50
N TYR A 363 11.02 -2.01 19.65
CA TYR A 363 11.72 -3.28 19.40
C TYR A 363 11.68 -4.25 20.59
N HIS A 364 11.09 -3.84 21.71
CA HIS A 364 11.09 -4.57 22.97
C HIS A 364 9.66 -4.77 23.51
N GLY A 365 9.54 -5.64 24.51
CA GLY A 365 8.30 -5.82 25.25
C GLY A 365 7.07 -6.16 24.40
N ALA A 366 5.95 -5.54 24.75
CA ALA A 366 4.66 -5.71 24.11
C ALA A 366 4.68 -5.44 22.61
N MET A 367 5.41 -4.42 22.14
CA MET A 367 5.49 -4.12 20.70
C MET A 367 6.23 -5.21 19.93
N ARG A 368 7.31 -5.77 20.49
CA ARG A 368 8.01 -6.93 19.88
C ARG A 368 7.09 -8.16 19.77
N ASN A 369 6.12 -8.24 20.66
CA ASN A 369 5.15 -9.33 20.78
C ASN A 369 3.79 -8.99 20.16
N THR A 370 3.71 -7.93 19.35
CA THR A 370 2.48 -7.52 18.68
C THR A 370 2.46 -8.00 17.24
N GLN A 371 1.38 -8.70 16.84
CA GLN A 371 1.18 -9.17 15.47
C GLN A 371 0.28 -8.21 14.70
N THR A 372 0.70 -7.85 13.49
CA THR A 372 -0.11 -7.09 12.54
C THR A 372 -0.80 -8.04 11.57
N PHE A 373 -2.11 -7.88 11.43
CA PHE A 373 -2.93 -8.58 10.46
C PHE A 373 -3.46 -7.60 9.42
N LEU A 374 -3.31 -7.97 8.16
CA LEU A 374 -3.86 -7.28 7.00
C LEU A 374 -4.90 -8.21 6.40
N VAL A 375 -6.17 -7.82 6.47
CA VAL A 375 -7.29 -8.62 5.95
C VAL A 375 -7.82 -7.93 4.71
N MET A 376 -8.02 -8.69 3.64
CA MET A 376 -8.66 -8.21 2.41
C MET A 376 -9.86 -9.09 2.13
N ALA A 377 -11.00 -8.47 1.86
CA ALA A 377 -12.30 -9.13 1.73
C ALA A 377 -13.15 -8.45 0.65
N HIS A 378 -14.47 -8.53 0.77
CA HIS A 378 -15.41 -7.82 -0.10
C HIS A 378 -16.21 -6.81 0.72
N ASP A 379 -16.34 -5.58 0.22
CA ASP A 379 -17.34 -4.63 0.69
C ASP A 379 -18.58 -4.65 -0.22
N ASP A 380 -19.58 -3.85 0.09
CA ASP A 380 -20.83 -3.78 -0.68
C ASP A 380 -20.71 -2.94 -1.96
N GLU A 381 -19.51 -2.43 -2.27
CA GLU A 381 -19.21 -1.65 -3.47
C GLU A 381 -20.13 -0.42 -3.63
N SER A 382 -20.61 0.13 -2.51
CA SER A 382 -21.55 1.26 -2.47
C SER A 382 -20.89 2.61 -2.23
N GLY A 383 -19.55 2.64 -2.11
CA GLY A 383 -18.80 3.86 -1.84
C GLY A 383 -18.95 4.90 -2.96
N GLN A 384 -18.81 6.17 -2.58
CA GLN A 384 -18.83 7.29 -3.51
C GLN A 384 -17.58 8.16 -3.31
N ILE A 385 -17.00 8.63 -4.41
CA ILE A 385 -15.99 9.69 -4.41
C ILE A 385 -16.62 10.95 -4.96
N THR A 386 -16.44 12.04 -4.23
CA THR A 386 -16.86 13.39 -4.64
C THR A 386 -15.66 14.34 -4.68
N VAL A 387 -15.89 15.59 -5.07
CA VAL A 387 -14.88 16.64 -4.98
C VAL A 387 -15.42 17.78 -4.12
N GLU A 388 -14.74 18.07 -3.02
CA GLU A 388 -15.05 19.19 -2.13
C GLU A 388 -13.83 20.13 -2.04
N GLY A 389 -14.02 21.42 -2.32
CA GLY A 389 -12.93 22.39 -2.34
C GLY A 389 -11.77 22.00 -3.28
N GLY A 390 -12.09 21.35 -4.40
CA GLY A 390 -11.13 20.89 -5.40
C GLY A 390 -10.40 19.57 -5.07
N ARG A 391 -10.68 18.94 -3.91
CA ARG A 391 -10.02 17.72 -3.44
C ARG A 391 -10.98 16.53 -3.39
N PRO A 392 -10.50 15.29 -3.62
CA PRO A 392 -11.33 14.10 -3.46
C PRO A 392 -11.78 13.96 -2.01
N ALA A 393 -13.08 13.72 -1.81
CA ALA A 393 -13.75 13.46 -0.54
C ALA A 393 -14.55 12.17 -0.63
#